data_AF-A0A0Q8ANR3-F1
#
_entry.id   AF-A0A0Q8ANR3-F1
#
_cell.length_a   1.000
_cell.length_b   1.000
_cell.length_c   1.000
_cell.angle_alpha   90.00
_cell.angle_beta   90.00
_cell.angle_gamma   90.00
#
_symmetry.space_group_name_H-M   'P 1'
#
loop_
_entity.id
_entity.type
_entity.pdbx_description
1 polymer ?
#
loop_
_entity_poly.entity_id
_entity_poly.type
_entity_poly.pdbx_seq_one_letter_code
_entity_poly.pdbx_strand_id
1 'polypeptide(L)'
;MTKPKAWDRHEILACLRRKHMTLAGIAETYGLALSGVKNIWTRPNERVERAIADFIGEPVETVFQDRYPKRRNRILATKFTTPSKPAPARRDAA
;
A
#
# COMPACT_ATOMS: atom_id res chain seq x y z
N MET A 1 15.64 26.79 9.37
CA MET A 1 15.21 25.83 8.33
C MET A 1 14.68 24.58 9.01
N THR A 2 13.36 24.41 9.08
CA THR A 2 12.72 23.23 9.66
C THR A 2 12.95 22.07 8.71
N LYS A 3 13.80 21.10 9.10
CA LYS A 3 14.00 19.88 8.30
C LYS A 3 12.63 19.18 8.14
N PRO A 4 12.27 18.67 6.96
CA PRO A 4 11.08 17.85 6.83
C PRO A 4 11.20 16.71 7.85
N LYS A 5 10.14 16.49 8.63
CA LYS A 5 10.13 15.44 9.65
C LYS A 5 10.33 14.10 8.94
N ALA A 6 11.54 13.55 9.07
CA ALA A 6 11.85 12.24 8.54
C ALA A 6 11.17 11.20 9.44
N TRP A 7 10.20 10.49 8.87
CA TRP A 7 9.53 9.41 9.57
C TRP A 7 10.42 8.16 9.51
N ASP A 8 11.16 7.92 10.60
CA ASP A 8 11.85 6.64 10.82
C ASP A 8 10.89 5.62 11.47
N ARG A 9 11.23 4.32 11.40
CA ARG A 9 10.48 3.24 12.06
C ARG A 9 10.22 3.55 13.53
N HIS A 10 11.20 4.14 14.21
CA HIS A 10 11.11 4.45 15.63
C HIS A 10 10.20 5.65 15.90
N GLU A 11 10.19 6.64 15.00
CA GLU A 11 9.26 7.78 15.06
C GLU A 11 7.82 7.35 14.84
N ILE A 12 7.58 6.45 13.89
CA ILE A 12 6.26 5.86 13.65
C ILE A 12 5.82 5.10 14.92
N LEU A 13 6.65 4.21 15.45
CA LEU A 13 6.34 3.45 16.67
C LEU A 13 6.11 4.37 17.89
N ALA A 14 6.89 5.44 18.03
CA ALA A 14 6.72 6.44 19.08
C ALA A 14 5.38 7.18 18.94
N CYS A 15 5.00 7.56 17.71
CA CYS A 15 3.70 8.17 17.43
C CYS A 15 2.54 7.25 17.81
N LEU A 16 2.63 5.97 17.43
CA LEU A 16 1.63 4.95 17.81
C LEU A 16 1.50 4.86 19.33
N ARG A 17 2.62 4.72 20.03
CA ARG A 17 2.64 4.61 21.50
C ARG A 17 2.11 5.86 22.20
N ARG A 18 2.44 7.05 21.71
CA ARG A 18 1.92 8.33 22.24
C ARG A 18 0.41 8.45 22.10
N LYS A 19 -0.16 7.87 21.04
CA LYS A 19 -1.61 7.80 20.82
C LYS A 19 -2.25 6.55 21.46
N HIS A 20 -1.54 5.85 22.37
CA HIS A 20 -1.99 4.61 23.01
C HIS A 20 -2.40 3.50 22.03
N MET A 21 -1.81 3.50 20.82
CA MET A 21 -2.10 2.54 19.76
C MET A 21 -0.93 1.56 19.57
N THR A 22 -1.24 0.34 19.16
CA THR A 22 -0.25 -0.69 18.85
C THR A 22 -0.40 -1.18 17.41
N LEU A 23 0.64 -1.83 16.86
CA LEU A 23 0.53 -2.46 15.54
C LEU A 23 -0.58 -3.52 15.49
N ALA A 24 -0.85 -4.21 16.60
CA ALA A 24 -1.96 -5.14 16.71
C ALA A 24 -3.31 -4.42 16.70
N GLY A 25 -3.45 -3.32 17.46
CA GLY A 25 -4.64 -2.49 17.46
C GLY A 25 -4.96 -1.91 16.08
N ILE A 26 -3.94 -1.50 15.31
CA ILE A 26 -4.10 -1.08 13.90
C ILE A 26 -4.57 -2.26 13.04
N ALA A 27 -3.96 -3.44 13.22
CA ALA A 27 -4.36 -4.63 12.47
C ALA A 27 -5.84 -4.96 12.70
N GLU A 28 -6.31 -4.92 13.94
CA GLU A 28 -7.71 -5.15 14.31
C GLU A 28 -8.64 -4.06 13.76
N THR A 29 -8.28 -2.78 13.96
CA THR A 29 -9.11 -1.64 13.52
C THR A 29 -9.31 -1.60 12.01
N TYR A 30 -8.28 -1.95 11.24
CA TYR A 30 -8.31 -1.92 9.77
C TYR A 30 -8.57 -3.29 9.14
N GLY A 31 -8.82 -4.34 9.92
CA GLY A 31 -9.07 -5.70 9.42
C GLY A 31 -7.88 -6.32 8.66
N LEU A 32 -6.66 -5.99 9.07
CA LEU A 32 -5.41 -6.45 8.45
C LEU A 32 -4.81 -7.62 9.22
N ALA A 33 -4.04 -8.47 8.52
CA ALA A 33 -3.29 -9.54 9.18
C ALA A 33 -2.11 -8.98 9.98
N LEU A 34 -1.99 -9.37 11.25
CA LEU A 34 -0.91 -8.93 12.14
C LEU A 34 0.49 -9.22 11.56
N SER A 35 0.66 -10.35 10.89
CA SER A 35 1.90 -10.71 10.20
C SER A 35 2.26 -9.70 9.10
N GLY A 36 1.27 -9.24 8.35
CA GLY A 36 1.43 -8.20 7.33
C GLY A 36 1.88 -6.87 7.93
N VAL A 37 1.30 -6.49 9.09
CA VAL A 37 1.67 -5.26 9.80
C VAL A 37 3.09 -5.33 10.36
N LYS A 38 3.49 -6.46 10.96
CA LYS A 38 4.86 -6.65 11.47
C LYS A 38 5.91 -6.65 10.36
N ASN A 39 5.58 -7.20 9.21
CA ASN A 39 6.49 -7.32 8.06
C ASN A 39 6.70 -6.00 7.30
N ILE A 40 6.00 -4.92 7.65
CA ILE A 40 6.08 -3.64 6.92
C ILE A 40 7.49 -3.09 6.84
N TRP A 41 8.33 -3.32 7.85
CA TRP A 41 9.70 -2.82 7.90
C TRP A 41 10.59 -3.45 6.84
N THR A 42 10.32 -4.71 6.49
CA THR A 42 11.13 -5.49 5.54
C THR A 42 10.48 -5.54 4.16
N ARG A 43 9.14 -5.55 4.07
CA ARG A 43 8.39 -5.69 2.82
C ARG A 43 7.38 -4.56 2.63
N PRO A 44 7.27 -3.98 1.43
CA PRO A 44 6.22 -3.03 1.11
C PRO A 44 4.85 -3.71 1.08
N ASN A 45 3.91 -3.13 1.83
CA ASN A 45 2.53 -3.56 1.85
C ASN A 45 1.62 -2.33 1.86
N GLU A 46 1.04 -2.03 0.70
CA GLU A 46 0.32 -0.77 0.48
C GLU A 46 -0.88 -0.58 1.42
N ARG A 47 -1.56 -1.68 1.77
CA ARG A 47 -2.72 -1.63 2.67
C ARG A 47 -2.32 -1.23 4.08
N VAL A 48 -1.20 -1.78 4.57
CA VAL A 48 -0.66 -1.47 5.89
C VAL A 48 -0.06 -0.05 5.90
N GLU A 49 0.69 0.31 4.87
CA GLU A 49 1.27 1.65 4.71
C GLU A 49 0.18 2.73 4.76
N ARG A 50 -0.94 2.49 4.07
CA ARG A 50 -2.11 3.36 4.09
C ARG A 50 -2.75 3.42 5.48
N ALA A 51 -2.99 2.29 6.13
CA ALA A 51 -3.58 2.29 7.48
C ALA A 51 -2.72 3.05 8.52
N ILE A 52 -1.39 2.95 8.44
CA ILE A 52 -0.48 3.70 9.31
C ILE A 52 -0.52 5.20 8.98
N ALA A 53 -0.50 5.55 7.69
CA ALA A 53 -0.57 6.93 7.22
C ALA A 53 -1.89 7.59 7.64
N ASP A 54 -3.02 6.90 7.45
CA ASP A 54 -4.36 7.33 7.86
C ASP A 54 -4.42 7.55 9.38
N PHE A 55 -3.80 6.67 10.18
CA PHE A 55 -3.73 6.83 11.63
C PHE A 55 -2.84 8.00 12.09
N ILE A 56 -1.74 8.24 11.38
CA ILE A 56 -0.86 9.38 11.66
C ILE A 56 -1.55 10.70 11.24
N GLY A 57 -2.34 10.66 10.16
CA GLY A 57 -2.98 11.82 9.53
C GLY A 57 -2.11 12.48 8.45
N GLU A 58 -1.09 11.77 7.94
CA GLU A 58 -0.14 12.24 6.95
C GLU A 58 -0.23 11.37 5.69
N PRO A 59 0.10 11.87 4.50
CA PRO A 59 0.10 11.05 3.30
C PRO A 59 1.20 9.98 3.38
N VAL A 60 0.92 8.82 2.76
CA VAL A 60 1.84 7.66 2.73
C VAL A 60 3.23 8.04 2.20
N GLU A 61 3.29 8.95 1.23
CA GLU A 61 4.53 9.43 0.62
C GLU A 61 5.40 10.22 1.61
N THR A 62 4.79 10.94 2.54
CA THR A 62 5.50 11.67 3.60
C THR A 62 5.99 10.73 4.69
N VAL A 63 5.22 9.70 5.04
CA VAL A 63 5.59 8.72 6.07
C VAL A 63 6.62 7.73 5.57
N PHE A 64 6.51 7.29 4.31
CA PHE A 64 7.38 6.30 3.69
C PHE A 64 8.16 6.89 2.51
N GLN A 65 8.88 7.98 2.75
CA GLN A 65 9.66 8.71 1.72
C GLN A 65 10.65 7.81 0.97
N ASP A 66 11.20 6.80 1.64
CA ASP A 66 12.16 5.84 1.05
C ASP A 66 11.54 4.97 -0.06
N ARG A 67 10.22 4.76 -0.02
CA ARG A 67 9.52 3.82 -0.92
C ARG A 67 8.79 4.49 -2.07
N TYR A 68 8.53 5.78 -1.96
CA TYR A 68 7.77 6.56 -2.93
C TYR A 68 8.70 7.59 -3.59
N PRO A 69 8.55 7.88 -4.89
CA PRO A 69 7.43 7.48 -5.75
C PRO A 69 7.55 6.05 -6.29
N LYS A 70 6.46 5.28 -6.18
CA LYS A 70 6.34 3.97 -6.83
C LYS A 70 6.31 4.16 -8.33
N ARG A 71 7.45 3.93 -8.99
CA ARG A 71 7.50 3.93 -10.46
C ARG A 71 6.68 2.73 -10.96
N ARG A 72 5.53 3.01 -11.57
CA ARG A 72 4.75 1.97 -12.27
C ARG A 72 5.65 1.43 -13.37
N ASN A 73 5.98 0.14 -13.32
CA ASN A 73 6.67 -0.53 -14.42
C ASN A 73 5.85 -0.29 -15.68
N ARG A 74 6.40 0.48 -16.62
CA ARG A 74 5.76 0.84 -17.88
C ARG A 74 5.40 -0.47 -18.59
N ILE A 75 4.10 -0.72 -18.75
CA ILE A 75 3.60 -1.84 -19.54
C ILE A 75 4.21 -1.70 -20.95
N LEU A 76 4.83 -2.77 -21.43
CA LEU A 76 5.41 -2.86 -22.76
C LEU A 76 4.39 -2.41 -23.82
N ALA A 77 4.85 -1.57 -24.74
CA ALA A 77 4.09 -0.87 -25.75
C ALA A 77 2.89 -1.63 -26.34
N THR A 78 1.80 -0.89 -26.58
CA THR A 78 0.51 -1.26 -27.19
C THR A 78 0.60 -2.04 -28.52
N LYS A 79 1.79 -2.17 -29.10
CA LYS A 79 2.08 -2.89 -30.35
C LYS A 79 1.92 -4.42 -30.29
N PHE A 80 1.55 -4.98 -29.13
CA PHE A 80 1.27 -6.42 -28.97
C PHE A 80 -0.18 -6.76 -28.61
N THR A 81 -1.11 -5.80 -28.63
CA THR A 81 -2.54 -6.12 -28.50
C THR A 81 -3.02 -6.74 -29.82
N THR A 82 -2.84 -8.06 -29.97
CA THR A 82 -3.55 -8.82 -31.00
C THR A 82 -5.03 -8.80 -30.63
N PRO A 83 -5.94 -8.35 -31.52
CA PRO A 83 -7.37 -8.45 -31.25
C PRO A 83 -7.72 -9.94 -31.18
N SER A 84 -8.11 -10.40 -29.99
CA SER A 84 -8.68 -11.73 -29.80
C SER A 84 -9.92 -11.86 -30.69
N LYS A 85 -9.93 -12.91 -31.52
CA LYS A 85 -11.00 -13.23 -32.46
C LYS A 85 -12.33 -13.39 -31.69
N PRO A 86 -13.45 -12.77 -32.12
CA PRO A 86 -14.72 -12.97 -31.44
C PRO A 86 -15.14 -14.44 -31.52
N ALA A 87 -15.58 -14.98 -30.37
CA ALA A 87 -16.03 -16.36 -30.24
C ALA A 87 -17.20 -16.66 -31.20
N PRO A 88 -17.27 -17.87 -31.79
CA PRO A 88 -18.35 -18.20 -32.72
C PRO A 88 -19.70 -18.22 -31.98
N ALA A 89 -20.68 -17.54 -32.57
CA ALA A 89 -22.05 -17.45 -32.08
C ALA A 89 -22.63 -18.85 -31.82
N ARG A 90 -23.13 -19.07 -30.60
CA ARG A 90 -23.90 -20.28 -30.27
C ARG A 90 -25.15 -20.28 -31.13
N ARG A 91 -25.35 -21.35 -31.91
CA ARG A 91 -26.61 -21.61 -32.61
C ARG A 91 -27.60 -22.16 -31.58
N ASP A 92 -28.65 -21.42 -31.30
CA ASP A 92 -29.83 -21.95 -30.61
C ASP A 92 -30.57 -22.88 -31.57
N ALA A 93 -30.73 -24.14 -31.17
CA ALA A 93 -31.48 -25.16 -31.90
C ALA A 93 -32.97 -25.04 -31.56
N ALA A 94 -33.81 -25.05 -32.60
CA ALA A 94 -35.27 -25.14 -32.52
C ALA A 94 -35.72 -26.61 -32.62
#